data_AF-A0A7H8XM99-F1
#
_entry.id   AF-A0A7H8XM99-F1
#
_cell.length_a   1.000
_cell.length_b   1.000
_cell.length_c   1.000
_cell.angle_alpha   90.00
_cell.angle_beta   90.00
_cell.angle_gamma   90.00
#
_symmetry.space_group_name_H-M   'P 1'
#
loop_
_entity.id
_entity.type
_entity.pdbx_description
1 polymer ?
#
loop_
_entity_poly.entity_id
_entity_poly.type
_entity_poly.pdbx_seq_one_letter_code
_entity_poly.pdbx_strand_id
1 'polypeptide(L)'
;MTRWWPRPLGALLSLVTLLVVATPFGVSWYLADLRRHVGAQRDTAVTRLDPADLRRFTELAGRLPQRAAPVVVAYHDVRPHGDDPAATEPGGREHYVVSPEEFDAQLTALRAAGYRSISTAQYVDYLRGGAVPERSVYLTFDDGTRGLWAYADRILARHDMVAASYLITGQVGEHRPYYLSWAEIARMARSGRWDFQAHTHDLHTRVQTGPGTQGSPLTHRRWDPATGAQESLAAYRQRLTADLDAMFAAFAAHDLPRPQLFAYPFSEVGDAVTDPAAAGFSRELVAGRFAAALTNKSRGPEPSSRRSAAGGQVERAEVYATTSAAELVSAVVERTAVPARVSAPFTNPWDWRDQQGEPMTDLSSLTAGRFTAASPRRAYGTLLAYASADWTDYTVDATPRGLRADGGTVTLTVRVDSDDPVSVRVAHGRVALLRGDRVVAEAALAPAATHRVTVTVRDGETVARVDGGPALRVPTPAGPRSTGGLAVAVDDAADRPHPSVAALDVRAAG
;
A
#
# COMPACT_ATOMS: atom_id res chain seq x y z
N MET A 1 18.16 -60.81 -60.41
CA MET A 1 18.74 -60.19 -59.20
C MET A 1 17.63 -59.48 -58.43
N THR A 2 16.91 -60.21 -57.58
CA THR A 2 15.83 -59.68 -56.73
C THR A 2 16.44 -59.16 -55.43
N ARG A 3 16.57 -57.84 -55.29
CA ARG A 3 17.10 -57.20 -54.07
C ARG A 3 16.12 -57.44 -52.91
N TRP A 4 16.41 -58.43 -52.08
CA TRP A 4 15.82 -58.56 -50.76
C TRP A 4 16.42 -57.48 -49.86
N TRP A 5 15.76 -56.32 -49.77
CA TRP A 5 16.00 -55.47 -48.61
C TRP A 5 15.51 -56.23 -47.38
N PRO A 6 16.33 -56.43 -46.33
CA PRO A 6 15.84 -57.06 -45.11
C PRO A 6 14.68 -56.22 -44.57
N ARG A 7 13.50 -56.85 -44.43
CA ARG A 7 12.28 -56.25 -43.85
C ARG A 7 12.52 -55.32 -42.64
N PRO A 8 13.44 -55.61 -41.68
CA PRO A 8 13.74 -54.68 -40.59
C PRO A 8 14.36 -53.35 -41.05
N LEU A 9 15.19 -53.35 -42.10
CA LEU A 9 15.79 -52.12 -42.63
C LEU A 9 14.74 -51.25 -43.36
N GLY A 10 13.80 -51.89 -44.08
CA GLY A 10 12.67 -51.18 -44.68
C GLY A 10 11.77 -50.53 -43.63
N ALA A 11 11.44 -51.24 -42.55
CA ALA A 11 10.66 -50.70 -41.44
C ALA A 11 11.39 -49.57 -40.71
N LEU A 12 12.69 -49.71 -40.47
CA LEU A 12 13.52 -48.65 -39.87
C LEU A 12 13.57 -47.41 -40.76
N LEU A 13 13.77 -47.57 -42.07
CA LEU A 13 13.78 -46.46 -43.03
C LEU A 13 12.42 -45.77 -43.07
N SER A 14 11.30 -46.52 -43.09
CA SER A 14 9.96 -45.93 -43.03
C SER A 14 9.71 -45.16 -41.72
N LEU A 15 10.18 -45.66 -40.57
CA LEU A 15 10.08 -44.96 -39.29
C LEU A 15 10.92 -43.67 -39.28
N VAL A 16 12.16 -43.73 -39.79
CA VAL A 16 13.04 -42.57 -39.92
C VAL A 16 12.41 -41.54 -40.86
N THR A 17 11.88 -41.96 -42.01
CA THR A 17 11.17 -41.07 -42.94
C THR A 17 9.94 -40.45 -42.27
N LEU A 18 9.15 -41.23 -41.53
CA LEU A 18 8.00 -40.73 -40.79
C LEU A 18 8.42 -39.67 -39.76
N LEU A 19 9.48 -39.91 -38.99
CA LEU A 19 10.02 -38.94 -38.04
C LEU A 19 10.53 -37.68 -38.74
N VAL A 20 11.33 -37.83 -39.81
CA VAL A 20 11.88 -36.69 -40.57
C VAL A 20 10.77 -35.83 -41.21
N VAL A 21 9.64 -36.41 -41.59
CA VAL A 21 8.51 -35.66 -42.19
C VAL A 21 7.55 -35.14 -41.11
N ALA A 22 7.18 -35.95 -40.13
CA ALA A 22 6.18 -35.61 -39.12
C ALA A 22 6.74 -34.69 -38.03
N THR A 23 8.01 -34.84 -37.63
CA THR A 23 8.60 -34.01 -36.57
C THR A 23 8.68 -32.53 -36.95
N PRO A 24 9.15 -32.11 -38.15
CA PRO A 24 9.12 -30.70 -38.54
C PRO A 24 7.70 -30.14 -38.61
N PHE A 25 6.72 -30.93 -39.05
CA PHE A 25 5.32 -30.51 -39.06
C PHE A 25 4.77 -30.34 -37.63
N GLY A 26 5.01 -31.31 -36.74
CA GLY A 26 4.61 -31.24 -35.34
C GLY A 26 5.28 -30.09 -34.60
N VAL A 27 6.57 -29.86 -34.82
CA VAL A 27 7.33 -28.72 -34.26
C VAL A 27 6.80 -27.40 -34.83
N SER A 28 6.57 -27.31 -36.14
CA SER A 28 6.04 -26.10 -36.77
C SER A 28 4.63 -25.78 -36.29
N TRP A 29 3.77 -26.80 -36.16
CA TRP A 29 2.42 -26.66 -35.61
C TRP A 29 2.45 -26.21 -34.15
N TYR A 30 3.30 -26.84 -33.32
CA TYR A 30 3.51 -26.45 -31.93
C TYR A 30 4.04 -25.01 -31.81
N LEU A 31 5.01 -24.62 -32.63
CA LEU A 31 5.54 -23.25 -32.65
C LEU A 31 4.49 -22.24 -33.14
N ALA A 32 3.68 -22.59 -34.14
CA ALA A 32 2.59 -21.74 -34.62
C ALA A 32 1.48 -21.59 -33.58
N ASP A 33 1.15 -22.67 -32.86
CA ASP A 33 0.20 -22.65 -31.74
C ASP A 33 0.73 -21.81 -30.56
N LEU A 34 2.00 -22.00 -30.18
CA LEU A 34 2.66 -21.17 -29.19
C LEU A 34 2.67 -19.69 -29.58
N ARG A 35 2.89 -19.35 -30.85
CA ARG A 35 2.87 -17.96 -31.34
C ARG A 35 1.47 -17.34 -31.34
N ARG A 36 0.41 -18.15 -31.43
CA ARG A 36 -0.98 -17.68 -31.27
C ARG A 36 -1.28 -17.29 -29.83
N HIS A 37 -0.72 -18.05 -28.87
CA HIS A 37 -0.99 -17.81 -27.45
C HIS A 37 -0.01 -16.82 -26.83
N VAL A 38 1.26 -16.83 -27.23
CA VAL A 38 2.30 -15.93 -26.72
C VAL A 38 2.65 -14.87 -27.75
N GLY A 39 2.25 -13.63 -27.45
CA GLY A 39 2.59 -12.50 -28.28
C GLY A 39 4.09 -12.17 -28.27
N ALA A 40 4.55 -11.40 -29.25
CA ALA A 40 5.90 -10.83 -29.21
C ALA A 40 6.00 -9.77 -28.09
N GLN A 41 7.14 -9.78 -27.39
CA GLN A 41 7.55 -8.64 -26.58
C GLN A 41 7.98 -7.49 -27.50
N ARG A 42 7.88 -6.27 -26.99
CA ARG A 42 8.28 -5.05 -27.70
C ARG A 42 9.62 -4.58 -27.19
N ASP A 43 10.35 -3.91 -28.08
CA ASP A 43 11.51 -3.13 -27.66
C ASP A 43 11.01 -1.82 -27.06
N THR A 44 11.62 -1.42 -25.95
CA THR A 44 11.28 -0.20 -25.22
C THR A 44 12.54 0.65 -25.15
N ALA A 45 12.41 1.96 -25.32
CA ALA A 45 13.53 2.87 -25.14
C ALA A 45 14.06 2.80 -23.70
N VAL A 46 15.35 3.10 -23.53
CA VAL A 46 15.93 3.37 -22.21
C VAL A 46 15.73 4.85 -21.93
N THR A 47 15.02 5.17 -20.87
CA THR A 47 14.76 6.54 -20.45
C THR A 47 15.96 7.06 -19.68
N ARG A 48 16.46 8.24 -20.06
CA ARG A 48 17.54 8.92 -19.36
C ARG A 48 16.96 10.06 -18.54
N LEU A 49 17.11 9.97 -17.23
CA LEU A 49 16.74 11.05 -16.30
C LEU A 49 17.84 12.10 -16.19
N ASP A 50 17.46 13.32 -15.82
CA ASP A 50 18.40 14.40 -15.56
C ASP A 50 19.33 14.01 -14.38
N PRO A 51 20.66 14.15 -14.50
CA PRO A 51 21.58 13.95 -13.39
C PRO A 51 21.24 14.74 -12.12
N ALA A 52 20.59 15.90 -12.23
CA ALA A 52 20.08 16.68 -11.09
C ALA A 52 18.95 15.95 -10.36
N ASP A 53 18.02 15.33 -11.08
CA ASP A 53 16.94 14.54 -10.49
C ASP A 53 17.50 13.30 -9.79
N LEU A 54 18.46 12.60 -10.42
CA LEU A 54 19.13 11.46 -9.80
C LEU A 54 19.83 11.82 -8.48
N ARG A 55 20.52 12.98 -8.43
CA ARG A 55 21.10 13.50 -7.19
C ARG A 55 20.03 13.81 -6.16
N ARG A 56 18.95 14.50 -6.56
CA ARG A 56 17.82 14.82 -5.67
C ARG A 56 17.20 13.56 -5.08
N PHE A 57 16.99 12.51 -5.86
CA PHE A 57 16.46 11.22 -5.38
C PHE A 57 17.40 10.56 -4.38
N THR A 58 18.70 10.59 -4.67
CA THR A 58 19.73 10.06 -3.75
C THR A 58 19.75 10.84 -2.43
N GLU A 59 19.70 12.18 -2.47
CA GLU A 59 19.69 13.05 -1.29
C GLU A 59 18.42 12.93 -0.46
N LEU A 60 17.26 12.81 -1.13
CA LEU A 60 15.98 12.61 -0.49
C LEU A 60 15.99 11.31 0.31
N ALA A 61 16.47 10.23 -0.32
CA ALA A 61 16.52 8.91 0.30
C ALA A 61 17.72 8.72 1.24
N GLY A 62 18.79 9.52 1.15
CA GLY A 62 19.98 9.41 1.99
C GLY A 62 19.73 9.65 3.49
N ARG A 63 18.56 10.19 3.83
CA ARG A 63 18.09 10.47 5.20
C ARG A 63 17.38 9.27 5.84
N LEU A 64 17.04 8.26 5.05
CA LEU A 64 16.26 7.10 5.47
C LEU A 64 17.16 5.99 6.01
N PRO A 65 16.65 5.14 6.91
CA PRO A 65 17.39 3.97 7.38
C PRO A 65 17.72 3.00 6.24
N GLN A 66 18.83 2.28 6.32
CA GLN A 66 19.20 1.28 5.31
C GLN A 66 18.18 0.13 5.22
N ARG A 67 17.53 -0.20 6.34
CA ARG A 67 16.49 -1.23 6.45
C ARG A 67 15.20 -0.61 6.98
N ALA A 68 14.10 -0.90 6.29
CA ALA A 68 12.78 -0.41 6.63
C ALA A 68 11.72 -1.40 6.15
N ALA A 69 10.48 -1.24 6.63
CA ALA A 69 9.33 -1.93 6.05
C ALA A 69 9.32 -1.72 4.52
N PRO A 70 9.10 -2.77 3.71
CA PRO A 70 8.92 -2.61 2.27
C PRO A 70 7.75 -1.67 1.98
N VAL A 71 7.87 -0.81 0.98
CA VAL A 71 6.74 0.00 0.50
C VAL A 71 6.06 -0.76 -0.64
N VAL A 72 4.74 -0.91 -0.60
CA VAL A 72 4.02 -1.59 -1.68
C VAL A 72 3.55 -0.56 -2.70
N VAL A 73 3.83 -0.81 -3.98
CA VAL A 73 3.49 0.10 -5.08
C VAL A 73 2.52 -0.61 -6.03
N ALA A 74 1.43 0.06 -6.40
CA ALA A 74 0.39 -0.48 -7.27
C ALA A 74 0.42 0.15 -8.66
N TYR A 75 0.57 -0.70 -9.66
CA TYR A 75 0.41 -0.43 -11.08
C TYR A 75 -0.77 -1.25 -11.61
N HIS A 76 -1.21 -0.97 -12.84
CA HIS A 76 -2.17 -1.82 -13.55
C HIS A 76 -1.60 -2.23 -14.91
N ASP A 77 -1.62 -1.34 -15.90
CA ASP A 77 -1.14 -1.64 -17.26
C ASP A 77 0.12 -0.84 -17.61
N VAL A 78 0.98 -1.43 -18.45
CA VAL A 78 2.16 -0.76 -19.01
C VAL A 78 2.11 -0.87 -20.52
N ARG A 79 1.75 0.22 -21.20
CA ARG A 79 1.68 0.29 -22.67
C ARG A 79 1.67 1.75 -23.14
N PRO A 80 2.01 2.02 -24.41
CA PRO A 80 1.88 3.36 -24.97
C PRO A 80 0.45 3.90 -24.84
N HIS A 81 0.35 5.20 -24.57
CA HIS A 81 -0.90 5.93 -24.57
C HIS A 81 -1.44 6.11 -25.99
N GLY A 82 -2.76 6.28 -26.08
CA GLY A 82 -3.38 6.80 -27.29
C GLY A 82 -3.09 8.30 -27.48
N ASP A 83 -3.55 8.86 -28.59
CA ASP A 83 -3.35 10.28 -28.92
C ASP A 83 -4.27 11.25 -28.15
N ASP A 84 -5.15 10.74 -27.30
CA ASP A 84 -6.14 11.53 -26.54
C ASP A 84 -5.67 11.78 -25.11
N PRO A 85 -5.24 13.02 -24.75
CA PRO A 85 -4.79 13.34 -23.40
C PRO A 85 -5.91 13.20 -22.35
N ALA A 86 -7.18 13.36 -22.73
CA ALA A 86 -8.29 13.18 -21.78
C ALA A 86 -8.43 11.72 -21.33
N ALA A 87 -7.81 10.78 -22.05
CA ALA A 87 -7.81 9.38 -21.66
C ALA A 87 -6.97 9.12 -20.40
N THR A 88 -5.95 9.94 -20.11
CA THR A 88 -5.04 9.76 -18.95
C THR A 88 -5.50 10.52 -17.70
N GLU A 89 -6.41 11.48 -17.85
CA GLU A 89 -6.99 12.24 -16.74
C GLU A 89 -7.81 11.36 -15.78
N PRO A 90 -8.05 11.80 -14.53
CA PRO A 90 -8.91 11.08 -13.59
C PRO A 90 -10.27 10.72 -14.17
N GLY A 91 -10.61 9.42 -14.14
CA GLY A 91 -11.85 8.88 -14.75
C GLY A 91 -11.74 8.55 -16.24
N GLY A 92 -10.61 8.87 -16.88
CA GLY A 92 -10.28 8.48 -18.24
C GLY A 92 -9.96 6.98 -18.36
N ARG A 93 -10.17 6.44 -19.56
CA ARG A 93 -9.98 5.00 -19.86
C ARG A 93 -8.53 4.51 -19.77
N GLU A 94 -7.56 5.41 -19.75
CA GLU A 94 -6.13 5.14 -19.62
C GLU A 94 -5.55 5.67 -18.30
N HIS A 95 -6.38 6.11 -17.35
CA HIS A 95 -5.94 6.67 -16.08
C HIS A 95 -4.98 5.76 -15.28
N TYR A 96 -5.14 4.44 -15.42
CA TYR A 96 -4.29 3.41 -14.78
C TYR A 96 -3.23 2.80 -15.70
N VAL A 97 -3.01 3.39 -16.87
CA VAL A 97 -2.01 2.92 -17.84
C VAL A 97 -0.76 3.76 -17.69
N VAL A 98 0.41 3.15 -17.52
CA VAL A 98 1.70 3.86 -17.50
C VAL A 98 2.43 3.58 -18.81
N SER A 99 3.03 4.60 -19.43
CA SER A 99 3.85 4.40 -20.63
C SER A 99 5.11 3.58 -20.34
N PRO A 100 5.65 2.81 -21.30
CA PRO A 100 6.91 2.08 -21.11
C PRO A 100 8.07 3.00 -20.73
N GLU A 101 8.12 4.21 -21.30
CA GLU A 101 9.14 5.21 -21.03
C GLU A 101 9.06 5.74 -19.60
N GLU A 102 7.85 6.04 -19.11
CA GLU A 102 7.63 6.50 -17.73
C GLU A 102 7.89 5.37 -16.73
N PHE A 103 7.49 4.14 -17.03
CA PHE A 103 7.79 3.00 -16.18
C PHE A 103 9.31 2.75 -16.05
N ASP A 104 10.06 2.85 -17.16
CA ASP A 104 11.54 2.77 -17.14
C ASP A 104 12.17 3.92 -16.33
N ALA A 105 11.64 5.14 -16.45
CA ALA A 105 12.05 6.30 -15.66
C ALA A 105 11.82 6.10 -14.16
N GLN A 106 10.63 5.63 -13.79
CA GLN A 106 10.24 5.34 -12.42
C GLN A 106 11.15 4.28 -11.77
N LEU A 107 11.43 3.16 -12.46
CA LEU A 107 12.35 2.15 -11.93
C LEU A 107 13.80 2.67 -11.80
N THR A 108 14.24 3.49 -12.77
CA THR A 108 15.53 4.18 -12.70
C THR A 108 15.63 5.06 -11.46
N ALA A 109 14.58 5.85 -11.19
CA ALA A 109 14.52 6.77 -10.06
C ALA A 109 14.48 6.03 -8.71
N LEU A 110 13.69 4.96 -8.60
CA LEU A 110 13.67 4.10 -7.40
C LEU A 110 15.06 3.50 -7.11
N ARG A 111 15.74 3.00 -8.15
CA ARG A 111 17.10 2.46 -8.02
C ARG A 111 18.09 3.54 -7.59
N ALA A 112 18.00 4.74 -8.15
CA ALA A 112 18.84 5.88 -7.78
C ALA A 112 18.61 6.32 -6.32
N ALA A 113 17.36 6.26 -5.84
CA ALA A 113 17.01 6.45 -4.44
C ALA A 113 17.44 5.28 -3.53
N GLY A 114 18.01 4.21 -4.07
CA GLY A 114 18.54 3.08 -3.31
C GLY A 114 17.51 2.01 -2.97
N TYR A 115 16.33 2.02 -3.59
CA TYR A 115 15.32 0.97 -3.43
C TYR A 115 15.61 -0.20 -4.37
N ARG A 116 15.36 -1.41 -3.87
CA ARG A 116 15.31 -2.65 -4.66
C ARG A 116 13.92 -3.25 -4.62
N SER A 117 13.54 -4.02 -5.63
CA SER A 117 12.31 -4.79 -5.54
C SER A 117 12.53 -6.09 -4.76
N ILE A 118 11.46 -6.61 -4.16
CA ILE A 118 11.43 -7.91 -3.48
C ILE A 118 10.32 -8.80 -4.04
N SER A 119 10.53 -10.12 -3.97
CA SER A 119 9.53 -11.13 -4.34
C SER A 119 8.37 -11.19 -3.34
N THR A 120 7.25 -11.78 -3.74
CA THR A 120 6.13 -12.10 -2.83
C THR A 120 6.61 -12.96 -1.67
N ALA A 121 7.51 -13.92 -1.89
CA ALA A 121 8.03 -14.78 -0.83
C ALA A 121 8.76 -13.97 0.25
N GLN A 122 9.63 -13.03 -0.15
CA GLN A 122 10.33 -12.13 0.77
C GLN A 122 9.37 -11.18 1.49
N TYR A 123 8.36 -10.66 0.79
CA TYR A 123 7.37 -9.78 1.41
C TYR A 123 6.52 -10.54 2.44
N VAL A 124 6.03 -11.74 2.11
CA VAL A 124 5.28 -12.59 3.03
C VAL A 124 6.14 -13.04 4.22
N ASP A 125 7.41 -13.35 4.02
CA ASP A 125 8.34 -13.65 5.12
C ASP A 125 8.47 -12.46 6.09
N TYR A 126 8.67 -11.25 5.55
CA TYR A 126 8.68 -10.01 6.35
C TYR A 126 7.38 -9.84 7.16
N LEU A 127 6.21 -10.05 6.54
CA LEU A 127 4.92 -9.98 7.23
C LEU A 127 4.78 -11.00 8.36
N ARG A 128 5.37 -12.20 8.19
CA ARG A 128 5.37 -13.28 9.19
C ARG A 128 6.42 -13.13 10.28
N GLY A 129 7.15 -12.01 10.33
CA GLY A 129 8.15 -11.73 11.35
C GLY A 129 9.60 -11.92 10.92
N GLY A 130 9.85 -12.31 9.65
CA GLY A 130 11.17 -12.37 9.04
C GLY A 130 11.89 -11.02 9.05
N ALA A 131 13.20 -11.02 8.80
CA ALA A 131 14.03 -9.82 8.96
C ALA A 131 13.53 -8.62 8.14
N VAL A 132 13.65 -7.41 8.70
CA VAL A 132 13.37 -6.18 7.95
C VAL A 132 14.38 -6.08 6.80
N PRO A 133 13.93 -6.07 5.53
CA PRO A 133 14.83 -6.08 4.39
C PRO A 133 15.56 -4.75 4.25
N GLU A 134 16.60 -4.72 3.41
CA GLU A 134 17.11 -3.44 2.90
C GLU A 134 15.97 -2.68 2.21
N ARG A 135 16.04 -1.34 2.22
CA ARG A 135 15.01 -0.48 1.62
C ARG A 135 14.53 -1.04 0.29
N SER A 136 13.26 -1.40 0.28
CA SER A 136 12.69 -2.17 -0.80
C SER A 136 11.28 -1.72 -1.12
N VAL A 137 10.90 -1.99 -2.37
CA VAL A 137 9.55 -1.86 -2.86
C VAL A 137 9.00 -3.25 -3.22
N TYR A 138 7.73 -3.49 -2.93
CA TYR A 138 7.02 -4.63 -3.50
C TYR A 138 6.17 -4.10 -4.66
N LEU A 139 6.62 -4.35 -5.89
CA LEU A 139 5.97 -3.88 -7.10
C LEU A 139 4.78 -4.80 -7.43
N THR A 140 3.58 -4.25 -7.47
CA THR A 140 2.34 -4.98 -7.74
C THR A 140 1.65 -4.45 -8.98
N PHE A 141 1.10 -5.34 -9.80
CA PHE A 141 0.38 -5.02 -11.03
C PHE A 141 -0.97 -5.72 -11.03
N ASP A 142 -2.06 -4.97 -11.00
CA ASP A 142 -3.41 -5.53 -10.98
C ASP A 142 -3.89 -5.91 -12.39
N ASP A 143 -5.04 -6.58 -12.44
CA ASP A 143 -5.80 -7.01 -13.64
C ASP A 143 -5.17 -8.10 -14.52
N GLY A 144 -3.84 -8.26 -14.53
CA GLY A 144 -3.17 -9.25 -15.38
C GLY A 144 -3.16 -8.85 -16.86
N THR A 145 -2.90 -7.57 -17.14
CA THR A 145 -2.89 -7.03 -18.50
C THR A 145 -1.70 -7.54 -19.33
N ARG A 146 -1.88 -7.61 -20.65
CA ARG A 146 -0.83 -8.05 -21.58
C ARG A 146 0.33 -7.08 -21.69
N GLY A 147 0.14 -5.80 -21.33
CA GLY A 147 1.21 -4.81 -21.28
C GLY A 147 2.38 -5.26 -20.41
N LEU A 148 2.09 -6.05 -19.36
CA LEU A 148 3.10 -6.64 -18.49
C LEU A 148 4.08 -7.56 -19.24
N TRP A 149 3.55 -8.44 -20.10
CA TRP A 149 4.38 -9.29 -20.95
C TRP A 149 5.04 -8.50 -22.09
N ALA A 150 4.26 -7.65 -22.76
CA ALA A 150 4.69 -6.97 -23.97
C ALA A 150 5.78 -5.92 -23.70
N TYR A 151 5.74 -5.22 -22.57
CA TYR A 151 6.63 -4.10 -22.25
C TYR A 151 7.33 -4.27 -20.89
N ALA A 152 6.56 -4.45 -19.79
CA ALA A 152 7.11 -4.36 -18.44
C ALA A 152 8.17 -5.43 -18.12
N ASP A 153 7.99 -6.68 -18.58
CA ASP A 153 8.92 -7.79 -18.29
C ASP A 153 10.36 -7.49 -18.74
N ARG A 154 10.54 -6.87 -19.90
CA ARG A 154 11.88 -6.48 -20.39
C ARG A 154 12.45 -5.28 -19.66
N ILE A 155 11.59 -4.35 -19.23
CA ILE A 155 11.99 -3.19 -18.42
C ILE A 155 12.50 -3.69 -17.06
N LEU A 156 11.73 -4.54 -16.38
CA LEU A 156 12.13 -5.18 -15.12
C LEU A 156 13.48 -5.92 -15.26
N ALA A 157 13.67 -6.67 -16.35
CA ALA A 157 14.92 -7.37 -16.61
C ALA A 157 16.14 -6.43 -16.72
N ARG A 158 15.98 -5.24 -17.31
CA ARG A 158 17.08 -4.23 -17.40
C ARG A 158 17.43 -3.63 -16.04
N HIS A 159 16.44 -3.51 -15.15
CA HIS A 159 16.61 -2.92 -13.83
C HIS A 159 16.99 -3.94 -12.74
N ASP A 160 17.08 -5.23 -13.10
CA ASP A 160 17.28 -6.34 -12.15
C ASP A 160 16.21 -6.32 -11.05
N MET A 161 14.96 -6.11 -11.47
CA MET A 161 13.81 -6.01 -10.58
C MET A 161 12.80 -7.13 -10.81
N VAL A 162 12.09 -7.47 -9.74
CA VAL A 162 11.00 -8.46 -9.69
C VAL A 162 9.68 -7.77 -9.33
N ALA A 163 8.57 -8.39 -9.67
CA ALA A 163 7.22 -7.87 -9.44
C ALA A 163 6.21 -8.99 -9.22
N ALA A 164 5.01 -8.63 -8.78
CA ALA A 164 3.87 -9.54 -8.68
C ALA A 164 2.68 -9.05 -9.50
N SER A 165 2.05 -9.93 -10.26
CA SER A 165 0.80 -9.65 -10.98
C SER A 165 -0.40 -10.27 -10.26
N TYR A 166 -1.44 -9.48 -10.02
CA TYR A 166 -2.68 -9.91 -9.36
C TYR A 166 -3.72 -10.24 -10.44
N LEU A 167 -4.01 -11.53 -10.58
CA LEU A 167 -4.79 -12.05 -11.70
C LEU A 167 -6.28 -12.09 -11.39
N ILE A 168 -7.09 -11.56 -12.31
CA ILE A 168 -8.51 -11.86 -12.42
C ILE A 168 -8.61 -13.15 -13.25
N THR A 169 -8.61 -14.31 -12.59
CA THR A 169 -8.33 -15.58 -13.29
C THR A 169 -9.34 -15.95 -14.38
N GLY A 170 -10.59 -15.48 -14.29
CA GLY A 170 -11.63 -15.66 -15.32
C GLY A 170 -11.43 -14.79 -16.56
N GLN A 171 -10.54 -13.80 -16.51
CA GLN A 171 -10.19 -12.93 -17.63
C GLN A 171 -8.90 -13.36 -18.36
N VAL A 172 -8.10 -14.26 -17.76
CA VAL A 172 -6.84 -14.71 -18.34
C VAL A 172 -7.11 -15.55 -19.60
N GLY A 173 -6.54 -15.12 -20.72
CA GLY A 173 -6.76 -15.72 -22.04
C GLY A 173 -8.00 -15.18 -22.77
N GLU A 174 -8.86 -14.44 -22.09
CA GLU A 174 -10.05 -13.79 -22.64
C GLU A 174 -9.75 -12.38 -23.14
N HIS A 175 -10.66 -11.81 -23.94
CA HIS A 175 -10.57 -10.44 -24.47
C HIS A 175 -9.19 -10.07 -25.04
N ARG A 176 -8.51 -11.04 -25.69
CA ARG A 176 -7.19 -10.81 -26.31
C ARG A 176 -7.31 -9.67 -27.35
N PRO A 177 -6.35 -8.74 -27.39
CA PRO A 177 -5.04 -8.79 -26.76
C PRO A 177 -4.94 -8.17 -25.36
N TYR A 178 -6.02 -7.81 -24.69
CA TYR A 178 -5.95 -7.01 -23.47
C TYR A 178 -5.37 -7.78 -22.27
N TYR A 179 -5.88 -8.98 -21.96
CA TYR A 179 -5.35 -9.80 -20.86
C TYR A 179 -4.20 -10.70 -21.30
N LEU A 180 -3.35 -11.06 -20.33
CA LEU A 180 -2.36 -12.12 -20.50
C LEU A 180 -3.06 -13.45 -20.82
N SER A 181 -2.35 -14.31 -21.55
CA SER A 181 -2.68 -15.73 -21.61
C SER A 181 -1.91 -16.54 -20.58
N TRP A 182 -2.43 -17.73 -20.26
CA TRP A 182 -1.73 -18.70 -19.43
C TRP A 182 -0.34 -19.08 -19.96
N ALA A 183 -0.15 -19.11 -21.28
CA ALA A 183 1.15 -19.38 -21.89
C ALA A 183 2.17 -18.22 -21.69
N GLU A 184 1.71 -16.97 -21.71
CA GLU A 184 2.52 -15.79 -21.37
C GLU A 184 2.88 -15.81 -19.88
N ILE A 185 1.89 -16.06 -19.01
CA ILE A 185 2.07 -16.19 -17.56
C ILE A 185 3.08 -17.27 -17.22
N ALA A 186 2.99 -18.47 -17.83
CA ALA A 186 3.95 -19.54 -17.60
C ALA A 186 5.39 -19.21 -18.05
N ARG A 187 5.57 -18.29 -19.01
CA ARG A 187 6.90 -17.79 -19.39
C ARG A 187 7.40 -16.73 -18.41
N MET A 188 6.52 -15.83 -17.98
CA MET A 188 6.81 -14.81 -16.98
C MET A 188 7.19 -15.45 -15.64
N ALA A 189 6.46 -16.47 -15.18
CA ALA A 189 6.78 -17.19 -13.94
C ALA A 189 8.17 -17.87 -14.03
N ARG A 190 8.44 -18.56 -15.14
CA ARG A 190 9.74 -19.23 -15.37
C ARG A 190 10.92 -18.27 -15.50
N SER A 191 10.68 -16.98 -15.76
CA SER A 191 11.75 -15.99 -15.83
C SER A 191 12.31 -15.64 -14.44
N GLY A 192 11.59 -15.98 -13.37
CA GLY A 192 11.92 -15.62 -12.00
C GLY A 192 11.64 -14.15 -11.65
N ARG A 193 11.14 -13.35 -12.60
CA ARG A 193 10.82 -11.91 -12.37
C ARG A 193 9.40 -11.67 -11.88
N TRP A 194 8.50 -12.63 -12.07
CA TRP A 194 7.08 -12.45 -11.79
C TRP A 194 6.54 -13.50 -10.84
N ASP A 195 5.97 -13.03 -9.74
CA ASP A 195 5.04 -13.79 -8.92
C ASP A 195 3.59 -13.52 -9.39
N PHE A 196 2.68 -14.47 -9.14
CA PHE A 196 1.26 -14.33 -9.49
C PHE A 196 0.40 -14.46 -8.24
N GLN A 197 -0.48 -13.48 -8.01
CA GLN A 197 -1.29 -13.32 -6.80
C GLN A 197 -2.77 -13.12 -7.16
N ALA A 198 -3.64 -13.04 -6.14
CA ALA A 198 -5.08 -13.17 -6.31
C ALA A 198 -5.82 -11.84 -6.52
N HIS A 199 -6.63 -11.74 -7.58
CA HIS A 199 -7.56 -10.63 -7.82
C HIS A 199 -8.98 -11.10 -8.16
N THR A 200 -9.44 -12.16 -7.48
CA THR A 200 -10.72 -12.88 -7.73
C THR A 200 -10.74 -13.71 -9.01
N HIS A 201 -11.80 -14.47 -9.23
CA HIS A 201 -12.04 -15.16 -10.50
C HIS A 201 -12.82 -14.28 -11.47
N ASP A 202 -13.99 -13.79 -11.06
CA ASP A 202 -14.92 -13.01 -11.89
C ASP A 202 -15.72 -11.98 -11.06
N LEU A 203 -15.11 -11.40 -10.02
CA LEU A 203 -15.73 -10.38 -9.18
C LEU A 203 -15.15 -8.97 -9.38
N HIS A 204 -14.30 -8.77 -10.39
CA HIS A 204 -13.74 -7.47 -10.74
C HIS A 204 -14.69 -6.66 -11.66
N THR A 205 -15.90 -6.39 -11.17
CA THR A 205 -16.92 -5.62 -11.89
C THR A 205 -17.73 -4.74 -10.93
N ARG A 206 -18.52 -3.82 -11.47
CA ARG A 206 -19.51 -3.06 -10.69
C ARG A 206 -20.89 -3.66 -10.91
N VAL A 207 -21.58 -3.97 -9.82
CA VAL A 207 -22.96 -4.48 -9.85
C VAL A 207 -23.89 -3.50 -9.15
N GLN A 208 -25.17 -3.54 -9.48
CA GLN A 208 -26.17 -2.81 -8.70
C GLN A 208 -26.26 -3.40 -7.29
N THR A 209 -26.29 -2.52 -6.30
CA THR A 209 -26.34 -2.87 -4.86
C THR A 209 -27.61 -2.35 -4.19
N GLY A 210 -28.38 -1.55 -4.92
CA GLY A 210 -29.66 -0.96 -4.56
C GLY A 210 -30.11 0.00 -5.68
N PRO A 211 -31.29 0.64 -5.57
CA PRO A 211 -31.78 1.58 -6.57
C PRO A 211 -30.77 2.70 -6.86
N GLY A 212 -30.25 2.75 -8.09
CA GLY A 212 -29.30 3.77 -8.54
C GLY A 212 -27.90 3.71 -7.89
N THR A 213 -27.59 2.68 -7.11
CA THR A 213 -26.29 2.51 -6.44
C THR A 213 -25.53 1.31 -7.01
N GLN A 214 -24.21 1.44 -7.11
CA GLN A 214 -23.32 0.38 -7.57
C GLN A 214 -22.19 0.15 -6.57
N GLY A 215 -21.68 -1.08 -6.52
CA GLY A 215 -20.58 -1.47 -5.66
C GLY A 215 -19.89 -2.73 -6.19
N SER A 216 -18.80 -3.13 -5.55
CA SER A 216 -18.11 -4.38 -5.88
C SER A 216 -18.96 -5.58 -5.43
N PRO A 217 -19.17 -6.60 -6.29
CA PRO A 217 -19.89 -7.81 -5.91
C PRO A 217 -19.11 -8.66 -4.89
N LEU A 218 -17.82 -8.37 -4.65
CA LEU A 218 -17.02 -9.00 -3.60
C LEU A 218 -17.42 -8.50 -2.20
N THR A 219 -17.86 -7.26 -2.08
CA THR A 219 -18.14 -6.62 -0.79
C THR A 219 -19.64 -6.37 -0.58
N HIS A 220 -20.40 -6.31 -1.67
CA HIS A 220 -21.83 -6.06 -1.66
C HIS A 220 -22.66 -7.24 -2.15
N ARG A 221 -23.85 -7.37 -1.58
CA ARG A 221 -24.92 -8.20 -2.12
C ARG A 221 -25.48 -7.56 -3.38
N ARG A 222 -25.77 -8.36 -4.39
CA ARG A 222 -26.38 -7.87 -5.63
C ARG A 222 -27.82 -7.44 -5.36
N TRP A 223 -28.27 -6.41 -6.08
CA TRP A 223 -29.67 -6.01 -6.15
C TRP A 223 -30.20 -6.27 -7.55
N ASP A 224 -31.37 -6.90 -7.64
CA ASP A 224 -32.04 -7.15 -8.91
C ASP A 224 -33.06 -6.05 -9.21
N PRO A 225 -32.85 -5.21 -10.25
CA PRO A 225 -33.78 -4.15 -10.61
C PRO A 225 -35.13 -4.64 -11.11
N ALA A 226 -35.22 -5.87 -11.66
CA ALA A 226 -36.45 -6.40 -12.21
C ALA A 226 -37.44 -6.81 -11.11
N THR A 227 -36.92 -7.35 -10.00
CA THR A 227 -37.73 -7.83 -8.87
C THR A 227 -37.69 -6.91 -7.66
N GLY A 228 -36.74 -5.98 -7.60
CA GLY A 228 -36.46 -5.15 -6.44
C GLY A 228 -35.82 -5.91 -5.27
N ALA A 229 -35.44 -7.17 -5.46
CA ALA A 229 -34.93 -8.03 -4.40
C ALA A 229 -33.42 -7.89 -4.21
N GLN A 230 -32.97 -7.87 -2.95
CA GLN A 230 -31.56 -8.05 -2.62
C GLN A 230 -31.22 -9.54 -2.62
N GLU A 231 -30.05 -9.90 -3.16
CA GLU A 231 -29.43 -11.21 -3.00
C GLU A 231 -29.43 -11.62 -1.52
N SER A 232 -29.81 -12.86 -1.22
CA SER A 232 -29.81 -13.35 0.16
C SER A 232 -28.37 -13.48 0.68
N LEU A 233 -28.17 -13.33 2.00
CA LEU A 233 -26.83 -13.48 2.59
C LEU A 233 -26.25 -14.88 2.32
N ALA A 234 -27.08 -15.92 2.27
CA ALA A 234 -26.64 -17.28 1.93
C ALA A 234 -26.14 -17.38 0.48
N ALA A 235 -26.87 -16.82 -0.48
CA ALA A 235 -26.46 -16.80 -1.89
C ALA A 235 -25.17 -15.99 -2.09
N TYR A 236 -25.07 -14.84 -1.43
CA TYR A 236 -23.85 -14.03 -1.40
C TYR A 236 -22.63 -14.82 -0.90
N ARG A 237 -22.76 -15.47 0.27
CA ARG A 237 -21.68 -16.29 0.85
C ARG A 237 -21.23 -17.41 -0.08
N GLN A 238 -22.19 -18.10 -0.69
CA GLN A 238 -21.92 -19.18 -1.65
C GLN A 238 -21.18 -18.64 -2.89
N ARG A 239 -21.64 -17.53 -3.47
CA ARG A 239 -21.03 -16.91 -4.65
C ARG A 239 -19.58 -16.50 -4.42
N LEU A 240 -19.29 -15.81 -3.32
CA LEU A 240 -17.93 -15.40 -2.96
C LEU A 240 -17.00 -16.59 -2.73
N THR A 241 -17.49 -17.60 -2.02
CA THR A 241 -16.73 -18.82 -1.75
C THR A 241 -16.39 -19.53 -3.05
N ALA A 242 -17.39 -19.73 -3.92
CA ALA A 242 -17.21 -20.38 -5.21
C ALA A 242 -16.26 -19.61 -6.13
N ASP A 243 -16.33 -18.27 -6.15
CA ASP A 243 -15.43 -17.44 -6.94
C ASP A 243 -13.96 -17.62 -6.53
N LEU A 244 -13.67 -17.49 -5.22
CA LEU A 244 -12.30 -17.66 -4.73
C LEU A 244 -11.82 -19.10 -4.87
N ASP A 245 -12.70 -20.10 -4.76
CA ASP A 245 -12.36 -21.51 -5.01
C ASP A 245 -12.03 -21.76 -6.49
N ALA A 246 -12.80 -21.19 -7.43
CA ALA A 246 -12.51 -21.25 -8.86
C ALA A 246 -11.18 -20.57 -9.20
N MET A 247 -10.88 -19.44 -8.55
CA MET A 247 -9.59 -18.78 -8.66
C MET A 247 -8.44 -19.70 -8.23
N PHE A 248 -8.52 -20.33 -7.06
CA PHE A 248 -7.49 -21.28 -6.62
C PHE A 248 -7.37 -22.49 -7.55
N ALA A 249 -8.49 -22.99 -8.08
CA ALA A 249 -8.48 -24.08 -9.06
C ALA A 249 -7.77 -23.67 -10.36
N ALA A 250 -7.97 -22.44 -10.84
CA ALA A 250 -7.27 -21.92 -12.02
C ALA A 250 -5.75 -21.85 -11.79
N PHE A 251 -5.29 -21.34 -10.64
CA PHE A 251 -3.86 -21.35 -10.31
C PHE A 251 -3.28 -22.77 -10.32
N ALA A 252 -3.97 -23.72 -9.69
CA ALA A 252 -3.53 -25.11 -9.64
C ALA A 252 -3.52 -25.77 -11.03
N ALA A 253 -4.53 -25.52 -11.87
CA ALA A 253 -4.64 -26.08 -13.22
C ALA A 253 -3.54 -25.59 -14.17
N HIS A 254 -2.90 -24.46 -13.86
CA HIS A 254 -1.83 -23.85 -14.65
C HIS A 254 -0.45 -23.92 -13.97
N ASP A 255 -0.28 -24.85 -13.01
CA ASP A 255 0.99 -25.12 -12.31
C ASP A 255 1.60 -23.88 -11.64
N LEU A 256 0.78 -22.92 -11.22
CA LEU A 256 1.23 -21.75 -10.48
C LEU A 256 1.23 -22.03 -8.98
N PRO A 257 2.18 -21.44 -8.22
CA PRO A 257 2.12 -21.47 -6.76
C PRO A 257 0.78 -20.94 -6.26
N ARG A 258 0.26 -21.52 -5.17
CA ARG A 258 -0.95 -21.02 -4.53
C ARG A 258 -0.73 -19.53 -4.14
N PRO A 259 -1.61 -18.61 -4.56
CA PRO A 259 -1.43 -17.20 -4.24
C PRO A 259 -1.55 -16.99 -2.73
N GLN A 260 -0.67 -16.17 -2.18
CA GLN A 260 -0.57 -15.89 -0.73
C GLN A 260 -1.10 -14.51 -0.37
N LEU A 261 -1.21 -13.61 -1.36
CA LEU A 261 -1.68 -12.25 -1.19
C LEU A 261 -2.89 -12.00 -2.08
N PHE A 262 -3.74 -11.07 -1.67
CA PHE A 262 -4.97 -10.71 -2.35
C PHE A 262 -5.05 -9.20 -2.57
N ALA A 263 -5.40 -8.73 -3.75
CA ALA A 263 -5.75 -7.32 -3.97
C ALA A 263 -7.26 -7.19 -4.05
N TYR A 264 -7.86 -6.25 -3.31
CA TYR A 264 -9.30 -6.00 -3.40
C TYR A 264 -9.65 -5.28 -4.71
N PRO A 265 -10.58 -5.80 -5.53
CA PRO A 265 -11.15 -5.07 -6.65
C PRO A 265 -11.61 -3.68 -6.24
N PHE A 266 -11.16 -2.67 -6.99
CA PHE A 266 -11.44 -1.25 -6.76
C PHE A 266 -11.04 -0.72 -5.38
N SER A 267 -10.18 -1.43 -4.65
CA SER A 267 -9.83 -1.14 -3.25
C SER A 267 -11.04 -0.99 -2.32
N GLU A 268 -12.19 -1.57 -2.69
CA GLU A 268 -13.42 -1.37 -1.97
C GLU A 268 -13.47 -2.29 -0.75
N VAL A 269 -13.35 -1.70 0.43
CA VAL A 269 -13.42 -2.38 1.73
C VAL A 269 -14.07 -1.46 2.76
N GLY A 270 -14.62 -2.02 3.84
CA GLY A 270 -15.01 -1.24 5.02
C GLY A 270 -16.18 -0.26 4.78
N ASP A 271 -15.93 1.05 4.93
CA ASP A 271 -16.95 2.13 4.97
C ASP A 271 -17.75 2.32 3.69
N ALA A 272 -17.21 1.87 2.56
CA ALA A 272 -17.94 1.88 1.30
C ALA A 272 -19.11 0.88 1.29
N VAL A 273 -19.18 -0.02 2.28
CA VAL A 273 -20.16 -1.11 2.35
C VAL A 273 -21.27 -0.80 3.33
N THR A 274 -22.50 -0.72 2.81
CA THR A 274 -23.70 -0.41 3.61
C THR A 274 -24.29 -1.60 4.36
N ASP A 275 -23.88 -2.83 4.02
CA ASP A 275 -24.30 -4.08 4.66
C ASP A 275 -23.17 -4.67 5.53
N PRO A 276 -23.24 -4.53 6.87
CA PRO A 276 -22.19 -5.01 7.77
C PRO A 276 -21.99 -6.53 7.74
N ALA A 277 -23.04 -7.31 7.48
CA ALA A 277 -22.96 -8.77 7.45
C ALA A 277 -22.24 -9.27 6.20
N ALA A 278 -22.48 -8.62 5.05
CA ALA A 278 -21.74 -8.87 3.82
C ALA A 278 -20.27 -8.45 3.97
N ALA A 279 -20.03 -7.23 4.46
CA ALA A 279 -18.69 -6.70 4.68
C ALA A 279 -17.87 -7.59 5.64
N GLY A 280 -18.48 -8.04 6.74
CA GLY A 280 -17.87 -8.93 7.71
C GLY A 280 -17.45 -10.26 7.10
N PHE A 281 -18.37 -10.93 6.39
CA PHE A 281 -18.08 -12.20 5.75
C PHE A 281 -16.98 -12.09 4.67
N SER A 282 -17.03 -11.08 3.80
CA SER A 282 -16.00 -10.87 2.77
C SER A 282 -14.61 -10.74 3.39
N ARG A 283 -14.49 -9.90 4.43
CA ARG A 283 -13.24 -9.68 5.16
C ARG A 283 -12.73 -10.97 5.81
N GLU A 284 -13.60 -11.71 6.50
CA GLU A 284 -13.25 -12.98 7.15
C GLU A 284 -12.83 -14.04 6.13
N LEU A 285 -13.53 -14.13 4.99
CA LEU A 285 -13.21 -15.08 3.93
C LEU A 285 -11.83 -14.80 3.33
N VAL A 286 -11.52 -13.54 3.05
CA VAL A 286 -10.19 -13.12 2.55
C VAL A 286 -9.12 -13.35 3.60
N ALA A 287 -9.33 -12.87 4.83
CA ALA A 287 -8.36 -13.02 5.93
C ALA A 287 -8.06 -14.50 6.26
N GLY A 288 -9.04 -15.39 6.11
CA GLY A 288 -8.85 -16.83 6.32
C GLY A 288 -8.11 -17.55 5.20
N ARG A 289 -7.88 -16.91 4.03
CA ARG A 289 -7.32 -17.54 2.82
C ARG A 289 -5.97 -16.98 2.39
N PHE A 290 -5.60 -15.79 2.85
CA PHE A 290 -4.39 -15.06 2.43
C PHE A 290 -3.60 -14.54 3.62
N ALA A 291 -2.29 -14.38 3.45
CA ALA A 291 -1.40 -13.85 4.48
C ALA A 291 -1.63 -12.35 4.76
N ALA A 292 -2.03 -11.61 3.73
CA ALA A 292 -2.49 -10.23 3.81
C ALA A 292 -3.31 -9.89 2.56
N ALA A 293 -4.10 -8.83 2.66
CA ALA A 293 -4.82 -8.25 1.54
C ALA A 293 -4.42 -6.80 1.31
N LEU A 294 -4.44 -6.35 0.06
CA LEU A 294 -3.92 -5.06 -0.38
C LEU A 294 -5.07 -4.15 -0.84
N THR A 295 -4.94 -2.86 -0.56
CA THR A 295 -5.83 -1.79 -1.03
C THR A 295 -5.00 -0.57 -1.43
N ASN A 296 -5.55 0.32 -2.25
CA ASN A 296 -4.91 1.59 -2.66
C ASN A 296 -5.38 2.78 -1.82
N LYS A 297 -6.35 2.53 -0.94
CA LYS A 297 -6.91 3.54 -0.04
C LYS A 297 -7.25 2.87 1.29
N SER A 298 -6.87 3.52 2.37
CA SER A 298 -7.36 3.21 3.71
C SER A 298 -7.87 4.47 4.40
N ARG A 299 -8.36 4.34 5.65
CA ARG A 299 -9.00 5.46 6.38
C ARG A 299 -7.99 6.47 6.93
N GLY A 300 -6.71 6.13 6.97
CA GLY A 300 -5.61 6.94 7.50
C GLY A 300 -4.27 6.40 6.99
N PRO A 301 -3.12 6.93 7.41
CA PRO A 301 -1.83 6.41 6.99
C PRO A 301 -1.62 4.97 7.47
N GLU A 302 -1.83 3.99 6.59
CA GLU A 302 -1.51 2.59 6.85
C GLU A 302 -0.21 2.22 6.12
N PRO A 303 0.94 2.14 6.81
CA PRO A 303 2.21 1.81 6.18
C PRO A 303 2.12 0.39 5.60
N SER A 304 2.94 0.06 4.61
CA SER A 304 2.96 -1.30 4.06
C SER A 304 3.72 -2.29 4.97
N SER A 305 3.44 -2.25 6.27
CA SER A 305 4.17 -2.95 7.32
C SER A 305 3.37 -4.09 7.95
N ARG A 306 3.97 -4.73 8.96
CA ARG A 306 3.31 -5.76 9.78
C ARG A 306 2.07 -5.22 10.51
N ARG A 307 2.02 -3.92 10.81
CA ARG A 307 0.88 -3.25 11.44
C ARG A 307 -0.39 -3.45 10.61
N SER A 308 -0.32 -3.02 9.37
CA SER A 308 -1.46 -2.98 8.47
C SER A 308 -1.85 -4.41 8.05
N ALA A 309 -0.87 -5.30 7.86
CA ALA A 309 -1.14 -6.73 7.67
C ALA A 309 -1.91 -7.36 8.86
N ALA A 310 -1.62 -7.00 10.11
CA ALA A 310 -2.39 -7.45 11.26
C ALA A 310 -3.80 -6.82 11.34
N GLY A 311 -4.00 -5.65 10.75
CA GLY A 311 -5.31 -5.06 10.48
C GLY A 311 -6.06 -5.72 9.32
N GLY A 312 -5.41 -6.66 8.61
CA GLY A 312 -5.96 -7.38 7.47
C GLY A 312 -5.93 -6.61 6.15
N GLN A 313 -5.28 -5.44 6.11
CA GLN A 313 -5.22 -4.56 4.93
C GLN A 313 -3.89 -3.82 4.87
N VAL A 314 -3.24 -3.83 3.72
CA VAL A 314 -1.99 -3.11 3.47
C VAL A 314 -2.26 -2.09 2.38
N GLU A 315 -2.03 -0.81 2.70
CA GLU A 315 -2.16 0.25 1.70
C GLU A 315 -0.96 0.26 0.75
N ARG A 316 -1.25 0.53 -0.52
CA ARG A 316 -0.29 0.65 -1.61
C ARG A 316 -0.19 2.10 -2.09
N ALA A 317 1.01 2.51 -2.47
CA ALA A 317 1.20 3.73 -3.26
C ALA A 317 0.75 3.46 -4.70
N GLU A 318 -0.41 3.97 -5.07
CA GLU A 318 -0.99 3.79 -6.40
C GLU A 318 -0.34 4.73 -7.43
N VAL A 319 -0.02 4.16 -8.59
CA VAL A 319 0.60 4.85 -9.71
C VAL A 319 -0.42 5.00 -10.83
N TYR A 320 -0.56 6.23 -11.31
CA TYR A 320 -1.46 6.61 -12.39
C TYR A 320 -0.67 6.98 -13.64
N ALA A 321 -1.39 7.17 -14.75
CA ALA A 321 -0.83 7.59 -16.03
C ALA A 321 0.02 8.86 -15.96
N THR A 322 -0.32 9.77 -15.05
CA THR A 322 0.35 11.06 -14.88
C THR A 322 1.41 11.05 -13.79
N THR A 323 1.59 9.94 -13.06
CA THR A 323 2.57 9.86 -11.98
C THR A 323 3.98 9.85 -12.54
N SER A 324 4.72 10.93 -12.30
CA SER A 324 6.13 11.05 -12.68
C SER A 324 7.05 10.22 -11.79
N ALA A 325 8.26 9.95 -12.27
CA ALA A 325 9.34 9.35 -11.49
C ALA A 325 9.62 10.11 -10.17
N ALA A 326 9.52 11.44 -10.17
CA ALA A 326 9.76 12.26 -8.98
C ALA A 326 8.63 12.13 -7.94
N GLU A 327 7.38 12.08 -8.39
CA GLU A 327 6.22 11.86 -7.53
C GLU A 327 6.25 10.46 -6.92
N LEU A 328 6.60 9.44 -7.71
CA LEU A 328 6.74 8.08 -7.20
C LEU A 328 7.82 7.98 -6.11
N VAL A 329 9.01 8.54 -6.35
CA VAL A 329 10.09 8.51 -5.35
C VAL A 329 9.67 9.25 -4.08
N SER A 330 8.97 10.38 -4.21
CA SER A 330 8.44 11.13 -3.06
C SER A 330 7.44 10.28 -2.28
N ALA A 331 6.47 9.67 -2.97
CA ALA A 331 5.46 8.80 -2.36
C ALA A 331 6.06 7.59 -1.64
N VAL A 332 7.14 7.00 -2.17
CA VAL A 332 7.85 5.87 -1.56
C VAL A 332 8.69 6.33 -0.36
N VAL A 333 9.39 7.45 -0.46
CA VAL A 333 10.16 8.00 0.67
C VAL A 333 9.26 8.35 1.83
N GLU A 334 8.12 9.01 1.58
CA GLU A 334 7.16 9.38 2.63
C GLU A 334 6.58 8.16 3.36
N ARG A 335 6.44 7.03 2.66
CA ARG A 335 5.92 5.76 3.21
C ARG A 335 6.99 4.87 3.81
N THR A 336 8.26 5.22 3.70
CA THR A 336 9.34 4.41 4.24
C THR A 336 9.45 4.62 5.74
N ALA A 337 9.22 3.56 6.51
CA ALA A 337 9.28 3.59 7.96
C ALA A 337 10.65 4.08 8.46
N VAL A 338 10.63 4.98 9.46
CA VAL A 338 11.82 5.52 10.10
C VAL A 338 11.85 5.17 11.59
N PRO A 339 13.03 5.11 12.23
CA PRO A 339 13.11 4.92 13.68
C PRO A 339 12.47 6.09 14.45
N ALA A 340 12.00 5.83 15.67
CA ALA A 340 11.46 6.85 16.57
C ALA A 340 12.56 7.77 17.15
N ARG A 341 13.25 8.50 16.28
CA ARG A 341 14.31 9.45 16.63
C ARG A 341 14.18 10.69 15.73
N VAL A 342 13.59 11.75 16.29
CA VAL A 342 13.35 13.00 15.58
C VAL A 342 13.73 14.16 16.49
N SER A 343 14.56 15.06 15.99
CA SER A 343 14.98 16.25 16.74
C SER A 343 14.56 17.51 16.02
N ALA A 344 14.05 18.48 16.78
CA ALA A 344 13.54 19.75 16.26
C ALA A 344 12.61 19.62 15.02
N PRO A 345 11.55 18.78 15.05
CA PRO A 345 10.71 18.52 13.88
C PRO A 345 9.99 19.75 13.33
N PHE A 346 9.95 20.84 14.07
CA PHE A 346 9.35 22.10 13.62
C PHE A 346 10.19 22.87 12.59
N THR A 347 11.40 22.39 12.23
CA THR A 347 12.22 23.01 11.18
C THR A 347 11.81 22.59 9.76
N ASN A 348 10.98 21.54 9.63
CA ASN A 348 10.58 21.00 8.33
C ASN A 348 9.05 20.81 8.26
N PRO A 349 8.30 21.79 7.74
CA PRO A 349 6.84 21.69 7.58
C PRO A 349 6.37 20.45 6.84
N TRP A 350 7.14 19.99 5.84
CA TRP A 350 6.78 18.85 5.00
C TRP A 350 6.74 17.51 5.73
N ASP A 351 7.35 17.41 6.91
CA ASP A 351 7.26 16.23 7.77
C ASP A 351 5.92 16.14 8.51
N TRP A 352 5.08 17.19 8.44
CA TRP A 352 3.80 17.26 9.12
C TRP A 352 2.64 17.15 8.13
N ARG A 353 1.56 16.53 8.60
CA ARG A 353 0.26 16.49 7.93
C ARG A 353 -0.78 17.15 8.81
N ASP A 354 -1.68 17.93 8.22
CA ASP A 354 -2.77 18.57 8.97
C ASP A 354 -3.87 17.55 9.34
N GLN A 355 -4.98 18.05 9.89
CA GLN A 355 -6.13 17.22 10.29
C GLN A 355 -6.86 16.57 9.09
N GLN A 356 -6.65 17.06 7.87
CA GLN A 356 -7.15 16.47 6.63
C GLN A 356 -6.17 15.43 6.06
N GLY A 357 -4.95 15.32 6.62
CA GLY A 357 -3.89 14.47 6.09
C GLY A 357 -3.05 15.15 5.00
N GLU A 358 -3.22 16.45 4.78
CA GLU A 358 -2.52 17.21 3.74
C GLU A 358 -1.16 17.71 4.22
N PRO A 359 -0.13 17.76 3.35
CA PRO A 359 1.18 18.32 3.68
C PRO A 359 1.08 19.75 4.23
N MET A 360 1.68 19.98 5.39
CA MET A 360 1.78 21.32 5.95
C MET A 360 2.92 22.10 5.28
N THR A 361 2.66 23.36 4.92
CA THR A 361 3.66 24.28 4.36
C THR A 361 4.17 25.31 5.36
N ASP A 362 3.47 25.47 6.49
CA ASP A 362 3.80 26.35 7.60
C ASP A 362 3.41 25.70 8.93
N LEU A 363 4.23 25.91 9.97
CA LEU A 363 4.01 25.36 11.32
C LEU A 363 3.78 26.46 12.37
N SER A 364 3.54 27.70 11.95
CA SER A 364 3.39 28.84 12.87
C SER A 364 2.17 28.71 13.78
N SER A 365 1.14 27.98 13.32
CA SER A 365 -0.04 27.62 14.13
C SER A 365 0.26 26.64 15.26
N LEU A 366 1.34 25.87 15.17
CA LEU A 366 1.81 24.98 16.24
C LEU A 366 2.89 25.63 17.11
N THR A 367 3.71 26.54 16.55
CA THR A 367 4.98 26.99 17.16
C THR A 367 5.02 28.46 17.55
N ALA A 368 4.28 29.31 16.86
CA ALA A 368 4.36 30.77 16.97
C ALA A 368 3.09 31.41 17.54
N GLY A 369 2.07 30.63 17.89
CA GLY A 369 0.84 31.18 18.47
C GLY A 369 -0.02 31.93 17.44
N ARG A 370 0.02 31.54 16.15
CA ARG A 370 -0.79 32.15 15.08
C ARG A 370 -1.76 31.17 14.40
N PHE A 371 -3.05 31.25 14.73
CA PHE A 371 -4.09 30.48 14.04
C PHE A 371 -4.33 31.10 12.67
N THR A 372 -4.67 30.24 11.72
CA THR A 372 -5.07 30.69 10.38
C THR A 372 -6.56 31.02 10.38
N ALA A 373 -7.01 31.87 9.45
CA ALA A 373 -8.44 32.12 9.26
C ALA A 373 -9.23 30.82 8.96
N ALA A 374 -8.57 29.83 8.36
CA ALA A 374 -9.14 28.52 8.05
C ALA A 374 -9.32 27.63 9.29
N SER A 375 -8.59 27.88 10.38
CA SER A 375 -8.71 27.10 11.62
C SER A 375 -8.55 28.02 12.84
N PRO A 376 -9.54 28.87 13.13
CA PRO A 376 -9.42 29.99 14.05
C PRO A 376 -9.37 29.60 15.55
N ARG A 377 -9.52 28.31 15.86
CA ARG A 377 -9.64 27.79 17.23
C ARG A 377 -8.80 26.55 17.52
N ARG A 378 -8.23 25.95 16.47
CA ARG A 378 -7.50 24.69 16.57
C ARG A 378 -6.38 24.66 15.55
N ALA A 379 -5.21 24.23 15.97
CA ALA A 379 -4.15 23.77 15.09
C ALA A 379 -3.93 22.29 15.37
N TYR A 380 -3.66 21.50 14.33
CA TYR A 380 -3.38 20.08 14.43
C TYR A 380 -2.31 19.72 13.42
N GLY A 381 -1.35 18.90 13.84
CA GLY A 381 -0.38 18.29 12.94
C GLY A 381 0.01 16.90 13.40
N THR A 382 -0.02 15.92 12.51
CA THR A 382 0.58 14.60 12.68
C THR A 382 2.00 14.62 12.10
N LEU A 383 2.99 14.22 12.90
CA LEU A 383 4.39 14.13 12.50
C LEU A 383 4.66 12.79 11.80
N LEU A 384 5.24 12.83 10.60
CA LEU A 384 5.70 11.67 9.82
C LEU A 384 4.61 10.59 9.69
N ALA A 385 3.41 10.99 9.25
CA ALA A 385 2.18 10.20 9.39
C ALA A 385 2.30 8.73 8.92
N TYR A 386 2.88 8.46 7.74
CA TYR A 386 3.17 7.08 7.31
C TYR A 386 4.42 6.51 7.97
N ALA A 387 5.53 7.24 7.92
CA ALA A 387 6.84 6.75 8.34
C ALA A 387 6.96 6.47 9.85
N SER A 388 6.05 6.99 10.68
CA SER A 388 6.00 6.81 12.12
C SER A 388 4.89 5.88 12.62
N ALA A 389 4.04 5.35 11.73
CA ALA A 389 2.91 4.52 12.11
C ALA A 389 3.31 3.21 12.83
N ASP A 390 4.54 2.73 12.62
CA ASP A 390 5.10 1.55 13.31
C ASP A 390 5.88 1.89 14.58
N TRP A 391 5.92 3.16 15.01
CA TRP A 391 6.67 3.53 16.19
C TRP A 391 6.13 2.81 17.43
N THR A 392 7.07 2.18 18.11
CA THR A 392 6.94 1.48 19.39
C THR A 392 8.08 1.97 20.28
N ASP A 393 7.93 1.79 21.59
CA ASP A 393 8.98 2.07 22.57
C ASP A 393 9.71 3.40 22.33
N TYR A 394 9.00 4.52 22.47
CA TYR A 394 9.56 5.85 22.25
C TYR A 394 9.18 6.83 23.36
N THR A 395 9.94 7.90 23.47
CA THR A 395 9.66 9.00 24.40
C THR A 395 9.59 10.30 23.62
N VAL A 396 8.54 11.07 23.90
CA VAL A 396 8.32 12.41 23.39
C VAL A 396 8.61 13.39 24.52
N ASP A 397 9.52 14.32 24.28
CA ASP A 397 9.81 15.44 25.18
C ASP A 397 9.31 16.72 24.48
N ALA A 398 8.44 17.49 25.14
CA ALA A 398 7.86 18.71 24.56
C ALA A 398 7.75 19.84 25.58
N THR A 399 7.80 21.08 25.08
CA THR A 399 7.65 22.29 25.91
C THR A 399 6.48 23.15 25.43
N PRO A 400 5.25 22.88 25.88
CA PRO A 400 4.12 23.81 25.73
C PRO A 400 4.42 25.16 26.38
N ARG A 401 4.05 26.25 25.71
CA ARG A 401 4.16 27.64 26.22
C ARG A 401 2.92 28.46 25.88
N GLY A 402 2.75 29.60 26.55
CA GLY A 402 1.63 30.51 26.34
C GLY A 402 0.29 29.97 26.87
N LEU A 403 0.32 29.03 27.82
CA LEU A 403 -0.88 28.52 28.48
C LEU A 403 -1.46 29.59 29.41
N ARG A 404 -2.79 29.71 29.49
CA ARG A 404 -3.47 30.77 30.26
C ARG A 404 -4.47 30.20 31.25
N ALA A 405 -4.69 30.91 32.35
CA ALA A 405 -5.67 30.50 33.37
C ALA A 405 -7.11 30.46 32.84
N ASP A 406 -7.41 31.29 31.83
CA ASP A 406 -8.74 31.47 31.25
C ASP A 406 -8.92 30.77 29.88
N GLY A 407 -8.02 29.88 29.49
CA GLY A 407 -8.15 29.08 28.26
C GLY A 407 -6.83 28.59 27.67
N GLY A 408 -6.92 27.89 26.54
CA GLY A 408 -5.78 27.38 25.82
C GLY A 408 -5.26 26.04 26.36
N THR A 409 -5.13 25.05 25.46
CA THR A 409 -4.49 23.77 25.77
C THR A 409 -3.56 23.34 24.66
N VAL A 410 -2.51 22.62 25.04
CA VAL A 410 -1.68 21.84 24.11
C VAL A 410 -1.93 20.37 24.38
N THR A 411 -2.19 19.60 23.33
CA THR A 411 -2.42 18.16 23.42
C THR A 411 -1.36 17.42 22.60
N LEU A 412 -0.64 16.51 23.24
CA LEU A 412 0.23 15.54 22.57
C LEU A 412 -0.53 14.24 22.45
N THR A 413 -0.78 13.77 21.23
CA THR A 413 -1.40 12.46 20.99
C THR A 413 -0.34 11.50 20.53
N VAL A 414 -0.13 10.42 21.27
CA VAL A 414 0.78 9.33 20.92
C VAL A 414 -0.01 8.12 20.45
N ARG A 415 0.67 7.22 19.72
CA ARG A 415 0.04 6.09 19.03
C ARG A 415 -1.03 6.58 18.04
N VAL A 416 -0.73 7.66 17.34
CA VAL A 416 -1.62 8.20 16.30
C VAL A 416 -1.88 7.13 15.24
N ASP A 417 -3.08 7.15 14.69
CA ASP A 417 -3.59 6.19 13.70
C ASP A 417 -3.73 4.75 14.22
N SER A 418 -3.61 4.51 15.54
CA SER A 418 -3.79 3.19 16.16
C SER A 418 -5.23 2.95 16.62
N ASP A 419 -5.55 1.73 17.04
CA ASP A 419 -6.86 1.41 17.64
C ASP A 419 -7.07 2.07 19.02
N ASP A 420 -6.00 2.55 19.67
CA ASP A 420 -6.04 3.10 21.03
C ASP A 420 -5.07 4.28 21.22
N PRO A 421 -5.27 5.42 20.52
CA PRO A 421 -4.46 6.61 20.71
C PRO A 421 -4.63 7.16 22.12
N VAL A 422 -3.55 7.69 22.69
CA VAL A 422 -3.54 8.31 24.03
C VAL A 422 -3.15 9.77 23.91
N SER A 423 -4.00 10.66 24.41
CA SER A 423 -3.76 12.10 24.36
C SER A 423 -3.39 12.64 25.75
N VAL A 424 -2.30 13.40 25.82
CA VAL A 424 -1.85 14.14 27.01
C VAL A 424 -2.17 15.61 26.79
N ARG A 425 -3.26 16.07 27.40
CA ARG A 425 -3.73 17.45 27.31
C ARG A 425 -3.23 18.27 28.48
N VAL A 426 -2.46 19.30 28.18
CA VAL A 426 -1.83 20.19 29.16
C VAL A 426 -2.47 21.57 29.09
N ALA A 427 -2.86 22.08 30.24
CA ALA A 427 -3.40 23.41 30.45
C ALA A 427 -2.60 24.11 31.57
N HIS A 428 -2.86 25.40 31.78
CA HIS A 428 -2.11 26.26 32.69
C HIS A 428 -1.89 25.73 34.12
N GLY A 429 -2.80 24.92 34.66
CA GLY A 429 -2.67 24.36 36.02
C GLY A 429 -3.14 22.92 36.14
N ARG A 430 -3.22 22.19 35.02
CA ARG A 430 -3.69 20.80 35.01
C ARG A 430 -3.15 20.03 33.81
N VAL A 431 -3.02 18.72 33.99
CA VAL A 431 -2.80 17.76 32.91
C VAL A 431 -3.88 16.67 32.97
N ALA A 432 -4.35 16.24 31.81
CA ALA A 432 -5.27 15.11 31.68
C ALA A 432 -4.76 14.14 30.61
N LEU A 433 -4.90 12.84 30.88
CA LEU A 433 -4.74 11.77 29.89
C LEU A 433 -6.11 11.38 29.39
N LEU A 434 -6.24 11.23 28.08
CA LEU A 434 -7.49 10.91 27.42
C LEU A 434 -7.35 9.68 26.52
N ARG A 435 -8.45 8.94 26.41
CA ARG A 435 -8.70 7.95 25.36
C ARG A 435 -9.91 8.40 24.56
N GLY A 436 -9.70 8.75 23.29
CA GLY A 436 -10.66 9.58 22.56
C GLY A 436 -10.97 10.84 23.36
N ASP A 437 -12.25 11.12 23.61
CA ASP A 437 -12.67 12.28 24.39
C ASP A 437 -12.79 12.02 25.91
N ARG A 438 -12.56 10.78 26.36
CA ARG A 438 -12.74 10.40 27.77
C ARG A 438 -11.47 10.64 28.57
N VAL A 439 -11.55 11.46 29.62
CA VAL A 439 -10.47 11.60 30.61
C VAL A 439 -10.35 10.30 31.41
N VAL A 440 -9.16 9.72 31.44
CA VAL A 440 -8.86 8.47 32.14
C VAL A 440 -7.94 8.67 33.35
N ALA A 441 -7.17 9.75 33.37
CA ALA A 441 -6.38 10.19 34.52
C ALA A 441 -6.17 11.70 34.44
N GLU A 442 -6.06 12.37 35.58
CA GLU A 442 -5.77 13.80 35.64
C GLU A 442 -4.97 14.15 36.89
N ALA A 443 -4.23 15.26 36.83
CA ALA A 443 -3.52 15.81 37.97
C ALA A 443 -3.49 17.35 37.91
N ALA A 444 -3.49 17.97 39.09
CA ALA A 444 -3.20 19.39 39.21
C ALA A 444 -1.71 19.65 38.94
N LEU A 445 -1.43 20.79 38.32
CA LEU A 445 -0.07 21.31 38.10
C LEU A 445 0.07 22.64 38.86
N ALA A 446 1.30 22.99 39.23
CA ALA A 446 1.58 24.35 39.66
C ALA A 446 1.24 25.31 38.50
N PRO A 447 0.41 26.35 38.71
CA PRO A 447 -0.02 27.21 37.61
C PRO A 447 1.17 27.89 36.91
N ALA A 448 1.33 27.64 35.61
CA ALA A 448 2.40 28.21 34.81
C ALA A 448 1.99 28.38 33.34
N ALA A 449 2.54 29.39 32.68
CA ALA A 449 2.37 29.60 31.25
C ALA A 449 3.20 28.63 30.40
N THR A 450 4.09 27.84 31.00
CA THR A 450 5.01 26.91 30.33
C THR A 450 5.19 25.67 31.20
N HIS A 451 5.21 24.50 30.56
CA HIS A 451 5.45 23.22 31.22
C HIS A 451 6.44 22.38 30.40
N ARG A 452 7.12 21.43 31.05
CA ARG A 452 7.90 20.38 30.40
C ARG A 452 7.13 19.07 30.47
N VAL A 453 6.83 18.50 29.32
CA VAL A 453 6.04 17.27 29.20
C VAL A 453 6.92 16.17 28.65
N THR A 454 6.93 15.01 29.31
CA THR A 454 7.55 13.79 28.82
C THR A 454 6.49 12.71 28.72
N VAL A 455 6.30 12.14 27.53
CA VAL A 455 5.39 11.03 27.27
C VAL A 455 6.21 9.83 26.82
N THR A 456 6.23 8.78 27.61
CA THR A 456 6.88 7.51 27.28
C THR A 456 5.84 6.49 26.85
N VAL A 457 6.01 5.96 25.66
CA VAL A 457 5.21 4.90 25.06
C VAL A 457 6.01 3.61 25.16
N ARG A 458 5.43 2.55 25.72
CA ARG A 458 6.00 1.20 25.79
C ARG A 458 4.94 0.17 25.45
N ASP A 459 5.33 -1.04 25.07
CA ASP A 459 4.33 -2.11 24.99
C ASP A 459 3.61 -2.30 26.34
N GLY A 460 2.27 -2.30 26.30
CA GLY A 460 1.44 -2.45 27.50
C GLY A 460 1.10 -1.17 28.26
N GLU A 461 1.78 -0.03 28.02
CA GLU A 461 1.55 1.19 28.80
C GLU A 461 1.97 2.48 28.07
N THR A 462 1.22 3.57 28.31
CA THR A 462 1.65 4.95 28.06
C THR A 462 1.77 5.69 29.38
N VAL A 463 2.90 6.37 29.59
CA VAL A 463 3.22 7.13 30.81
C VAL A 463 3.50 8.58 30.49
N ALA A 464 2.80 9.51 31.11
CA ALA A 464 3.07 10.94 31.00
C ALA A 464 3.59 11.51 32.33
N ARG A 465 4.57 12.41 32.24
CA ARG A 465 5.07 13.22 33.35
C ARG A 465 5.11 14.68 32.92
N VAL A 466 4.71 15.57 33.81
CA VAL A 466 4.78 17.02 33.61
C VAL A 466 5.55 17.64 34.77
N ASP A 467 6.56 18.45 34.46
CA ASP A 467 7.43 19.18 35.40
C ASP A 467 8.06 18.30 36.50
N GLY A 468 8.37 17.04 36.20
CA GLY A 468 8.91 16.10 37.19
C GLY A 468 7.90 15.63 38.25
N GLY A 469 6.62 15.96 38.08
CA GLY A 469 5.52 15.51 38.92
C GLY A 469 5.21 14.00 38.81
N PRO A 470 4.13 13.54 39.46
CA PRO A 470 3.78 12.12 39.48
C PRO A 470 3.49 11.59 38.06
N ALA A 471 3.80 10.31 37.85
CA ALA A 471 3.54 9.64 36.58
C ALA A 471 2.06 9.31 36.43
N LEU A 472 1.43 9.84 35.38
CA LEU A 472 0.10 9.42 34.94
C LEU A 472 0.24 8.26 33.95
N ARG A 473 -0.47 7.17 34.21
CA ARG A 473 -0.29 5.88 33.52
C ARG A 473 -1.59 5.42 32.89
N VAL A 474 -1.51 4.90 31.67
CA VAL A 474 -2.64 4.31 30.95
C VAL A 474 -2.20 2.96 30.40
N PRO A 475 -2.78 1.83 30.87
CA PRO A 475 -2.48 0.51 30.33
C PRO A 475 -3.01 0.37 28.91
N THR A 476 -2.14 0.20 27.91
CA THR A 476 -2.51 0.09 26.49
C THR A 476 -2.38 -1.35 26.00
N PRO A 477 -3.21 -1.80 25.03
CA PRO A 477 -2.98 -3.08 24.37
C PRO A 477 -1.57 -3.17 23.78
N ALA A 478 -1.01 -4.37 23.71
CA ALA A 478 0.24 -4.63 23.00
C ALA A 478 -0.04 -5.13 21.58
N GLY A 479 0.94 -4.96 20.69
CA GLY A 479 0.92 -5.54 19.35
C GLY A 479 0.70 -4.51 18.22
N PRO A 480 0.70 -4.98 16.96
CA PRO A 480 0.79 -4.14 15.77
C PRO A 480 -0.27 -3.04 15.68
N ARG A 481 -1.51 -3.29 16.13
CA ARG A 481 -2.59 -2.29 16.08
C ARG A 481 -2.52 -1.22 17.18
N SER A 482 -1.54 -1.31 18.07
CA SER A 482 -1.28 -0.33 19.14
C SER A 482 -0.07 0.57 18.85
N THR A 483 0.66 0.35 17.76
CA THR A 483 1.80 1.18 17.37
C THR A 483 1.31 2.49 16.76
N GLY A 484 2.13 3.53 16.77
CA GLY A 484 1.76 4.75 16.08
C GLY A 484 2.61 5.95 16.43
N GLY A 485 2.50 6.95 15.55
CA GLY A 485 3.26 8.19 15.59
C GLY A 485 2.76 9.17 16.65
N LEU A 486 3.10 10.43 16.40
CA LEU A 486 2.85 11.56 17.28
C LEU A 486 2.06 12.64 16.53
N ALA A 487 1.07 13.21 17.19
CA ALA A 487 0.39 14.40 16.75
C ALA A 487 0.38 15.46 17.85
N VAL A 488 0.34 16.71 17.42
CA VAL A 488 0.23 17.87 18.28
C VAL A 488 -1.05 18.59 17.92
N ALA A 489 -1.86 18.92 18.93
CA ALA A 489 -2.98 19.83 18.80
C ALA A 489 -2.81 21.03 19.74
N VAL A 490 -3.24 22.20 19.27
CA VAL A 490 -3.37 23.41 20.06
C VAL A 490 -4.83 23.83 19.95
N ASP A 491 -5.52 23.98 21.06
CA ASP A 491 -6.93 24.37 21.10
C ASP A 491 -7.09 25.64 21.94
N ASP A 492 -7.81 26.63 21.44
CA ASP A 492 -8.15 27.85 22.18
C ASP A 492 -9.40 28.56 21.63
N ALA A 493 -9.86 29.60 22.34
CA ALA A 493 -10.84 30.52 21.82
C ALA A 493 -10.29 31.34 20.64
N ALA A 494 -11.17 31.74 19.72
CA ALA A 494 -10.81 32.61 18.61
C ALA A 494 -10.37 34.01 19.11
N ASP A 495 -9.59 34.72 18.28
CA ASP A 495 -9.22 36.12 18.46
C ASP A 495 -8.34 36.43 19.69
N ARG A 496 -7.58 35.44 20.18
CA ARG A 496 -6.62 35.61 21.28
C ARG A 496 -5.25 35.01 20.92
N PRO A 497 -4.16 35.49 21.57
CA PRO A 497 -2.90 34.77 21.54
C PRO A 497 -3.09 33.38 22.14
N HIS A 498 -2.83 32.35 21.33
CA HIS A 498 -3.02 30.97 21.73
C HIS A 498 -1.69 30.31 22.13
N PRO A 499 -1.74 29.17 22.84
CA PRO A 499 -0.55 28.42 23.19
C PRO A 499 0.25 27.94 21.98
N SER A 500 1.48 27.51 22.21
CA SER A 500 2.32 26.89 21.18
C SER A 500 3.27 25.87 21.80
N VAL A 501 3.93 25.09 20.95
CA VAL A 501 5.01 24.18 21.36
C VAL A 501 6.35 24.80 21.00
N ALA A 502 7.14 25.14 22.01
CA ALA A 502 8.44 25.80 21.83
C ALA A 502 9.53 24.85 21.35
N ALA A 503 9.48 23.60 21.83
CA ALA A 503 10.44 22.55 21.50
C ALA A 503 9.74 21.19 21.56
N LEU A 504 10.17 20.28 20.69
CA LEU A 504 9.69 18.90 20.64
C LEU A 504 10.83 18.00 20.16
N ASP A 505 11.02 16.87 20.83
CA ASP A 505 11.98 15.83 20.47
C ASP A 505 11.35 14.46 20.69
N VAL A 506 11.70 13.51 19.81
CA VAL A 506 11.32 12.10 19.91
C VAL A 506 12.59 11.27 19.97
N ARG A 507 12.66 10.35 20.92
CA ARG A 507 13.80 9.44 21.10
C ARG A 507 13.32 8.02 21.35
N ALA A 508 14.06 7.04 20.84
CA ALA A 508 13.83 5.64 21.15
C ALA A 508 13.95 5.44 22.67
N ALA A 509 13.01 4.71 23.24
CA ALA A 509 13.04 4.32 24.63
C ALA A 509 14.02 3.14 24.75
N GLY A 510 15.14 3.38 25.44
CA GLY A 510 16.18 2.36 25.66
C GLY A 510 15.70 1.17 26.50
#